data_AF-A0A5C6CA79-F1
#
_entry.id   AF-A0A5C6CA79-F1
#
_cell.length_a   1.000
_cell.length_b   1.000
_cell.length_c   1.000
_cell.angle_alpha   90.00
_cell.angle_beta   90.00
_cell.angle_gamma   90.00
#
_symmetry.space_group_name_H-M   'P 1'
#
loop_
_entity.id
_entity.type
_entity.pdbx_description
1 polymer ?
#
loop_
_entity_poly.entity_id
_entity_poly.type
_entity_poly.pdbx_seq_one_letter_code
_entity_poly.pdbx_strand_id
1 'polypeptide(L)'
;MVNYDNLPAASPYFDGKLYQNMNEDLQLAGMSKRTVHGYLRAVRQLADYCEKRPNRITEAELRRYFLYLKNEKQFAYGSIRVAFSGIKFFYSRTCKRNWQTLATMKLQRSKTMPEVLTIEQVHRIIDACRVERIAAFFWTTYSMGLRLEEARNLQVGDIDSQRMSLFCTVAGRPERVDSMRSHRTHRRYHLRRRARELLTSAS
;
A
#
# COMPACT_ATOMS: atom_id res chain seq x y z
N MET A 1 11.06 3.69 16.87
CA MET A 1 11.91 2.87 15.98
C MET A 1 11.03 1.95 15.15
N VAL A 2 11.28 1.83 13.85
CA VAL A 2 10.51 0.98 12.94
C VAL A 2 10.93 -0.48 13.18
N ASN A 3 10.04 -1.31 13.73
CA ASN A 3 10.31 -2.73 14.01
C ASN A 3 10.29 -3.56 12.69
N TYR A 4 11.34 -4.32 12.39
CA TYR A 4 11.51 -5.10 11.14
C TYR A 4 11.36 -6.62 11.34
N ASP A 5 10.56 -7.08 12.31
CA ASP A 5 10.56 -8.50 12.72
C ASP A 5 9.87 -9.46 11.73
N ASN A 6 9.14 -8.95 10.74
CA ASN A 6 8.47 -9.74 9.69
C ASN A 6 9.07 -9.46 8.31
N LEU A 7 10.26 -10.01 8.07
CA LEU A 7 10.94 -9.94 6.79
C LEU A 7 10.66 -11.21 5.96
N PRO A 8 10.65 -11.13 4.62
CA PRO A 8 10.41 -12.30 3.78
C PRO A 8 11.49 -13.35 4.04
N ALA A 9 11.11 -14.62 4.12
CA ALA A 9 12.06 -15.71 4.39
C ALA A 9 13.25 -15.65 3.42
N ALA A 10 14.46 -15.91 3.93
CA ALA A 10 15.65 -16.04 3.11
C ALA A 10 15.48 -17.19 2.11
N SER A 11 16.09 -17.05 0.93
CA SER A 11 16.17 -18.13 -0.05
C SER A 11 17.53 -18.82 0.07
N PRO A 12 17.66 -20.11 -0.31
CA PRO A 12 18.96 -20.77 -0.41
C PRO A 12 19.97 -20.00 -1.28
N TYR A 13 19.49 -19.17 -2.23
CA TYR A 13 20.33 -18.35 -3.12
C TYR A 13 20.49 -16.91 -2.63
N PHE A 14 19.70 -16.48 -1.64
CA PHE A 14 19.76 -15.13 -1.06
C PHE A 14 19.78 -15.22 0.46
N ASP A 15 20.97 -15.51 1.00
CA ASP A 15 21.22 -15.92 2.37
C ASP A 15 22.10 -14.95 3.18
N GLY A 16 21.97 -15.09 4.51
CA GLY A 16 22.88 -14.60 5.56
C GLY A 16 23.34 -13.15 5.40
N LYS A 17 24.61 -12.99 5.01
CA LYS A 17 25.30 -11.69 5.02
C LYS A 17 24.79 -10.75 3.94
N LEU A 18 24.47 -11.27 2.75
CA LEU A 18 24.03 -10.43 1.64
C LEU A 18 22.60 -9.91 1.83
N TYR A 19 21.76 -10.76 2.43
CA TYR A 19 20.41 -10.41 2.84
C TYR A 19 20.41 -9.31 3.91
N GLN A 20 21.24 -9.48 4.94
CA GLN A 20 21.39 -8.51 6.03
C GLN A 20 21.93 -7.17 5.52
N ASN A 21 22.98 -7.17 4.71
CA ASN A 21 23.54 -5.94 4.14
C ASN A 21 22.48 -5.17 3.33
N MET A 22 21.69 -5.85 2.49
CA MET A 22 20.61 -5.19 1.74
C MET A 22 19.54 -4.62 2.69
N ASN A 23 19.18 -5.34 3.75
CA ASN A 23 18.21 -4.86 4.72
C ASN A 23 18.72 -3.60 5.45
N GLU A 24 19.98 -3.61 5.90
CA GLU A 24 20.63 -2.45 6.53
C GLU A 24 20.70 -1.26 5.57
N ASP A 25 21.10 -1.46 4.31
CA ASP A 25 21.13 -0.41 3.29
C ASP A 25 19.74 0.21 3.07
N LEU A 26 18.68 -0.60 3.08
CA LEU A 26 17.31 -0.13 2.93
C LEU A 26 16.82 0.65 4.15
N GLN A 27 17.25 0.25 5.35
CA GLN A 27 16.96 0.97 6.58
C GLN A 27 17.70 2.31 6.63
N LEU A 28 18.98 2.34 6.25
CA LEU A 28 19.78 3.56 6.12
C LEU A 28 19.19 4.52 5.09
N ALA A 29 18.54 4.00 4.06
CA ALA A 29 17.82 4.81 3.08
C ALA A 29 16.46 5.34 3.59
N GLY A 30 16.04 5.01 4.81
CA GLY A 30 14.78 5.48 5.42
C GLY A 30 13.51 4.90 4.77
N MET A 31 13.61 3.72 4.16
CA MET A 31 12.49 3.12 3.42
C MET A 31 11.40 2.57 4.35
N SER A 32 10.14 2.67 3.93
CA SER A 32 9.02 2.07 4.69
C SER A 32 9.07 0.55 4.69
N LYS A 33 8.56 -0.11 5.75
CA LYS A 33 8.57 -1.59 5.88
C LYS A 33 8.02 -2.30 4.64
N ARG A 34 6.90 -1.80 4.10
CA ARG A 34 6.26 -2.35 2.90
C ARG A 34 7.19 -2.31 1.68
N THR A 35 7.95 -1.22 1.54
CA THR A 35 8.94 -1.05 0.48
C THR A 35 10.12 -1.99 0.68
N VAL A 36 10.65 -2.08 1.90
CA VAL A 36 11.75 -3.01 2.25
C VAL A 36 11.36 -4.45 1.91
N HIS A 37 10.17 -4.87 2.36
CA HIS A 37 9.65 -6.21 2.12
C HIS A 37 9.41 -6.50 0.63
N GLY A 38 8.94 -5.51 -0.13
CA GLY A 38 8.77 -5.62 -1.58
C GLY A 38 10.10 -5.77 -2.33
N TYR A 39 11.13 -5.04 -1.90
CA TYR A 39 12.44 -5.04 -2.56
C TYR A 39 13.20 -6.33 -2.27
N LEU A 40 13.21 -6.78 -1.00
CA LEU A 40 13.82 -8.06 -0.63
C LEU A 40 13.16 -9.23 -1.35
N ARG A 41 11.82 -9.22 -1.45
CA ARG A 41 11.08 -10.22 -2.22
C ARG A 41 11.46 -10.21 -3.69
N ALA A 42 11.64 -9.04 -4.30
CA ALA A 42 12.01 -8.94 -5.71
C ALA A 42 13.41 -9.51 -5.99
N VAL A 43 14.38 -9.22 -5.14
CA VAL A 43 15.75 -9.76 -5.27
C VAL A 43 15.77 -11.26 -5.01
N ARG A 44 15.01 -11.74 -4.03
CA ARG A 44 14.82 -13.17 -3.80
C ARG A 44 14.26 -13.88 -5.04
N GLN A 45 13.20 -13.35 -5.65
CA GLN A 45 12.60 -13.96 -6.85
C GLN A 45 13.58 -13.98 -8.04
N LEU A 46 14.44 -12.98 -8.17
CA LEU A 46 15.51 -12.98 -9.15
C LEU A 46 16.54 -14.08 -8.86
N ALA A 47 16.98 -14.21 -7.60
CA ALA A 47 17.92 -15.25 -7.18
C ALA A 47 17.37 -16.66 -7.42
N ASP A 48 16.09 -16.87 -7.07
CA ASP A 48 15.38 -18.13 -7.25
C ASP A 48 15.25 -18.50 -8.74
N TYR A 49 15.01 -17.52 -9.62
CA TYR A 49 14.92 -17.77 -11.06
C TYR A 49 16.27 -18.11 -11.70
N CYS A 50 17.36 -17.47 -11.25
CA CYS A 50 18.69 -17.73 -11.77
C CYS A 50 19.39 -18.91 -11.08
N GLU A 51 18.81 -19.45 -10.00
CA GLU A 51 19.43 -20.44 -9.09
C GLU A 51 20.85 -20.06 -8.68
N LYS A 52 21.08 -18.76 -8.52
CA LYS A 52 22.39 -18.17 -8.29
C LYS A 52 22.28 -17.06 -7.28
N ARG A 53 23.37 -16.90 -6.51
CA ARG A 53 23.53 -15.74 -5.63
C ARG A 53 23.42 -14.45 -6.45
N PRO A 54 22.66 -13.42 -5.99
CA PRO A 54 22.52 -12.15 -6.71
C PRO A 54 23.84 -11.52 -7.13
N ASN A 55 24.90 -11.70 -6.34
CA ASN A 55 26.24 -11.19 -6.67
C ASN A 55 26.90 -11.90 -7.87
N ARG A 56 26.38 -13.02 -8.37
CA ARG A 56 26.93 -13.76 -9.52
C ARG A 56 26.07 -13.64 -10.78
N ILE A 57 24.95 -12.93 -10.70
CA ILE A 57 24.04 -12.76 -11.82
C ILE A 57 24.67 -11.85 -12.88
N THR A 58 24.52 -12.26 -14.14
CA THR A 58 24.97 -11.51 -15.32
C THR A 58 23.85 -10.62 -15.89
N GLU A 59 24.24 -9.63 -16.68
CA GLU A 59 23.28 -8.72 -17.32
C GLU A 59 22.33 -9.43 -18.29
N ALA A 60 22.82 -10.47 -18.98
CA ALA A 60 22.00 -11.29 -19.88
C ALA A 60 20.91 -12.07 -19.12
N GLU A 61 21.24 -12.64 -17.96
CA GLU A 61 20.29 -13.33 -17.09
C GLU A 61 19.25 -12.38 -16.52
N LEU A 62 19.66 -11.17 -16.13
CA LEU A 62 18.73 -10.13 -15.68
C LEU A 62 17.71 -9.77 -16.77
N ARG A 63 18.18 -9.57 -18.00
CA ARG A 63 17.30 -9.28 -19.14
C ARG A 63 16.31 -10.42 -19.37
N ARG A 64 16.77 -11.68 -19.30
CA ARG A 64 15.91 -12.87 -19.40
C ARG A 64 14.87 -12.91 -18.29
N TYR A 65 15.24 -12.57 -17.06
CA TYR A 65 14.30 -12.52 -15.94
C TYR A 65 13.17 -11.48 -16.16
N PHE A 66 13.49 -10.28 -16.63
CA PHE A 66 12.44 -9.30 -16.93
C PHE A 66 11.55 -9.73 -18.10
N LEU A 67 12.09 -10.43 -19.09
CA LEU A 67 11.30 -11.04 -20.17
C LEU A 67 10.38 -12.14 -19.64
N TYR A 68 10.88 -13.01 -18.76
CA TYR A 68 10.10 -14.04 -18.08
C TYR A 68 8.95 -13.43 -17.26
N LEU A 69 9.21 -12.37 -16.48
CA LEU A 69 8.17 -11.67 -15.71
C LEU A 69 7.06 -11.09 -16.60
N LYS A 70 7.42 -10.60 -17.79
CA LYS A 70 6.49 -9.98 -18.73
C LYS A 70 5.70 -11.02 -19.52
N ASN A 71 6.38 -12.02 -20.08
CA ASN A 71 5.81 -12.94 -21.05
C ASN A 71 5.14 -14.15 -20.39
N GLU A 72 5.79 -14.75 -19.38
CA GLU A 72 5.32 -15.99 -18.77
C GLU A 72 4.46 -15.71 -17.53
N LYS A 73 4.95 -14.88 -16.61
CA LYS A 73 4.20 -14.57 -15.38
C LYS A 73 3.12 -13.49 -15.55
N GLN A 74 3.08 -12.80 -16.69
CA GLN A 74 2.10 -11.75 -16.99
C GLN A 74 1.94 -10.75 -15.84
N PHE A 75 3.05 -10.34 -15.21
CA PHE A 75 2.99 -9.43 -14.08
C PHE A 75 2.41 -8.08 -14.50
N ALA A 76 1.49 -7.57 -13.67
CA ALA A 76 1.00 -6.20 -13.83
C ALA A 76 2.19 -5.21 -13.82
N TYR A 77 2.11 -4.16 -14.65
CA TYR A 77 3.17 -3.15 -14.77
C TYR A 77 3.60 -2.56 -13.42
N GLY A 78 2.66 -2.37 -12.49
CA GLY A 78 2.95 -1.92 -11.13
C GLY A 78 3.88 -2.87 -10.36
N SER A 79 3.66 -4.17 -10.47
CA SER A 79 4.48 -5.20 -9.83
C SER A 79 5.88 -5.28 -10.45
N ILE A 80 5.98 -5.22 -11.78
CA ILE A 80 7.30 -5.18 -12.46
C ILE A 80 8.08 -3.92 -12.04
N ARG A 81 7.39 -2.78 -11.85
CA ARG A 81 8.04 -1.54 -11.40
C ARG A 81 8.63 -1.67 -10.00
N VAL A 82 7.89 -2.27 -9.07
CA VAL A 82 8.41 -2.52 -7.71
C VAL A 82 9.62 -3.46 -7.78
N ALA A 83 9.53 -4.52 -8.59
CA ALA A 83 10.65 -5.45 -8.76
C ALA A 83 11.88 -4.78 -9.37
N PHE A 84 11.69 -3.97 -10.43
CA PHE A 84 12.74 -3.20 -11.07
C PHE A 84 13.42 -2.23 -10.11
N SER A 85 12.65 -1.45 -9.35
CA SER A 85 13.22 -0.51 -8.38
C SER A 85 13.99 -1.21 -7.27
N GLY A 86 13.51 -2.37 -6.79
CA GLY A 86 14.22 -3.16 -5.78
C GLY A 86 15.54 -3.74 -6.29
N ILE A 87 15.52 -4.30 -7.50
CA ILE A 87 16.73 -4.80 -8.18
C ILE A 87 17.72 -3.67 -8.45
N LYS A 88 17.25 -2.52 -8.95
CA LYS A 88 18.09 -1.35 -9.19
C LYS A 88 18.71 -0.82 -7.90
N PHE A 89 17.97 -0.82 -6.80
CA PHE A 89 18.51 -0.44 -5.50
C PHE A 89 19.64 -1.40 -5.09
N PHE A 90 19.40 -2.71 -5.19
CA PHE A 90 20.39 -3.73 -4.81
C PHE A 90 21.71 -3.58 -5.58
N TYR A 91 21.68 -3.44 -6.91
CA TYR A 91 22.91 -3.31 -7.71
C TYR A 91 23.55 -1.91 -7.69
N SER A 92 22.83 -0.88 -7.22
CA SER A 92 23.42 0.46 -7.08
C SER A 92 24.01 0.71 -5.70
N ARG A 93 23.40 0.19 -4.63
CA ARG A 93 23.83 0.39 -3.23
C ARG A 93 24.62 -0.80 -2.70
N THR A 94 23.99 -1.98 -2.62
CA THR A 94 24.53 -3.15 -1.91
C THR A 94 25.61 -3.88 -2.71
N CYS A 95 25.43 -4.04 -4.03
CA CYS A 95 26.39 -4.68 -4.91
C CYS A 95 26.69 -3.74 -6.08
N LYS A 96 27.53 -2.72 -5.84
CA LYS A 96 27.88 -1.64 -6.79
C LYS A 96 28.31 -2.18 -8.16
N ARG A 97 27.35 -2.33 -9.07
CA ARG A 97 27.54 -2.79 -10.44
C ARG A 97 26.79 -1.87 -11.38
N ASN A 98 27.50 -1.34 -12.37
CA ASN A 98 26.89 -0.52 -13.41
C ASN A 98 26.32 -1.42 -14.50
N TRP A 99 25.00 -1.53 -14.56
CA TRP A 99 24.28 -2.29 -15.59
C TRP A 99 23.56 -1.33 -16.54
N GLN A 100 23.93 -1.37 -17.82
CA GLN A 100 23.33 -0.52 -18.85
C GLN A 100 21.85 -0.86 -19.07
N THR A 101 21.47 -2.13 -18.94
CA THR A 101 20.09 -2.61 -19.07
C THR A 101 19.16 -1.94 -18.04
N LEU A 102 19.64 -1.71 -16.81
CA LEU A 102 18.87 -0.99 -15.78
C LEU A 102 18.81 0.52 -16.01
N ALA A 103 19.75 1.09 -16.76
CA ALA A 103 19.72 2.50 -17.14
C ALA A 103 18.77 2.76 -18.32
N THR A 104 18.72 1.84 -19.28
CA THR A 104 17.94 1.99 -20.52
C THR A 104 16.47 1.58 -20.38
N MET A 105 16.15 0.66 -19.46
CA MET A 105 14.78 0.15 -19.32
C MET A 105 13.83 1.19 -18.72
N LYS A 106 12.95 1.76 -19.56
CA LYS A 106 11.83 2.61 -19.13
C LYS A 106 10.56 1.77 -19.03
N LEU A 107 10.04 1.59 -17.82
CA LEU A 107 8.71 1.01 -17.63
C LEU A 107 7.62 2.06 -17.93
N GLN A 108 6.74 1.74 -18.86
CA GLN A 108 5.58 2.58 -19.19
C GLN A 108 4.65 2.69 -17.98
N ARG A 109 4.22 3.91 -17.65
CA ARG A 109 3.18 4.13 -16.63
C ARG A 109 1.83 3.90 -17.28
N SER A 110 1.16 2.81 -16.93
CA SER A 110 -0.27 2.67 -17.18
C SER A 110 -1.02 3.63 -16.27
N LYS A 111 -1.45 4.79 -16.79
CA LYS A 111 -2.34 5.70 -16.07
C LYS A 111 -3.77 5.25 -16.34
N THR A 112 -4.27 4.33 -15.51
CA THR A 112 -5.68 3.95 -15.57
C THR A 112 -6.53 5.13 -15.10
N MET A 113 -7.59 5.44 -15.83
CA MET A 113 -8.55 6.45 -15.39
C MET A 113 -9.24 5.94 -14.11
N PRO A 114 -9.23 6.71 -13.01
CA PRO A 114 -9.92 6.28 -11.80
C PRO A 114 -11.42 6.22 -12.10
N GLU A 115 -12.01 5.05 -11.89
CA GLU A 115 -13.46 4.89 -11.93
C GLU A 115 -14.05 5.55 -10.67
N VAL A 116 -14.79 6.64 -10.86
CA VAL A 116 -15.41 7.37 -9.76
C VAL A 116 -16.79 6.79 -9.51
N LEU A 117 -17.04 6.34 -8.28
CA LEU A 117 -18.35 5.84 -7.86
C LEU A 117 -19.38 6.97 -7.81
N THR A 118 -20.60 6.69 -8.29
CA THR A 118 -21.73 7.62 -8.12
C THR A 118 -22.23 7.59 -6.68
N ILE A 119 -22.93 8.66 -6.27
CA ILE A 119 -23.52 8.77 -4.92
C ILE A 119 -24.41 7.55 -4.64
N GLU A 120 -25.26 7.15 -5.59
CA GLU A 120 -26.14 5.98 -5.44
C GLU A 120 -25.39 4.66 -5.25
N GLN A 121 -24.25 4.47 -5.92
CA GLN A 121 -23.40 3.30 -5.71
C GLN A 121 -22.80 3.27 -4.31
N VAL A 122 -22.37 4.43 -3.81
CA VAL A 122 -21.85 4.56 -2.43
C VAL A 122 -22.92 4.21 -1.40
N HIS A 123 -24.13 4.74 -1.57
CA HIS A 123 -25.26 4.41 -0.69
C HIS A 123 -25.56 2.90 -0.69
N ARG A 124 -25.59 2.24 -1.86
CA ARG A 124 -25.79 0.79 -1.95
C ARG A 124 -24.73 -0.02 -1.22
N ILE A 125 -23.47 0.38 -1.29
CA ILE A 125 -22.37 -0.29 -0.57
C ILE A 125 -22.56 -0.17 0.94
N ILE A 126 -22.92 1.03 1.42
CA ILE A 126 -23.09 1.29 2.84
C ILE A 126 -24.34 0.59 3.38
N ASP A 127 -25.44 0.61 2.63
CA ASP A 127 -26.70 -0.07 3.01
C ASP A 127 -26.55 -1.60 3.05
N ALA A 128 -25.65 -2.17 2.25
CA ALA A 128 -25.32 -3.60 2.30
C ALA A 128 -24.51 -4.00 3.54
N CYS A 129 -23.94 -3.05 4.29
CA CYS A 129 -23.15 -3.34 5.48
C CYS A 129 -24.05 -3.73 6.67
N ARG A 130 -24.05 -5.02 7.00
CA ARG A 130 -24.80 -5.56 8.17
C ARG A 130 -24.25 -5.12 9.53
N VAL A 131 -22.95 -4.79 9.59
CA VAL A 131 -22.26 -4.40 10.82
C VAL A 131 -22.14 -2.89 10.91
N GLU A 132 -22.72 -2.29 11.95
CA GLU A 132 -22.76 -0.83 12.14
C GLU A 132 -21.37 -0.19 12.19
N ARG A 133 -20.40 -0.86 12.81
CA ARG A 133 -19.01 -0.38 12.86
C ARG A 133 -18.42 -0.19 11.45
N ILE A 134 -18.74 -1.07 10.51
CA ILE A 134 -18.26 -1.01 9.13
C ILE A 134 -18.99 0.10 8.38
N ALA A 135 -20.30 0.23 8.58
CA ALA A 135 -21.09 1.30 7.98
C ALA A 135 -20.60 2.69 8.45
N ALA A 136 -20.31 2.85 9.74
CA ALA A 136 -19.75 4.08 10.30
C ALA A 136 -18.36 4.39 9.71
N PHE A 137 -17.49 3.37 9.56
CA PHE A 137 -16.18 3.52 8.92
C PHE A 137 -16.29 4.05 7.48
N PHE A 138 -17.18 3.47 6.66
CA PHE A 138 -17.37 3.93 5.28
C PHE A 138 -17.94 5.35 5.23
N TRP A 139 -18.90 5.67 6.10
CA TRP A 139 -19.45 7.02 6.16
C TRP A 139 -18.40 8.06 6.52
N THR A 140 -17.60 7.81 7.55
CA THR A 140 -16.52 8.72 7.96
C THR A 140 -15.48 8.87 6.87
N THR A 141 -15.05 7.77 6.25
CA THR A 141 -14.05 7.81 5.16
C THR A 141 -14.57 8.59 3.96
N TYR A 142 -15.84 8.38 3.59
CA TYR A 142 -16.48 9.07 2.47
C TYR A 142 -16.69 10.57 2.72
N SER A 143 -17.20 10.96 3.90
CA SER A 143 -17.49 12.38 4.20
C SER A 143 -16.23 13.21 4.45
N MET A 144 -15.19 12.59 4.97
CA MET A 144 -13.94 13.25 5.34
C MET A 144 -12.83 13.07 4.29
N GLY A 145 -13.04 12.22 3.28
CA GLY A 145 -12.07 12.00 2.20
C GLY A 145 -10.76 11.36 2.70
N LEU A 146 -10.81 10.57 3.77
CA LEU A 146 -9.63 9.98 4.39
C LEU A 146 -9.00 8.91 3.50
N ARG A 147 -7.66 8.82 3.51
CA ARG A 147 -6.96 7.67 2.93
C ARG A 147 -7.13 6.44 3.82
N LEU A 148 -6.98 5.26 3.23
CA LEU A 148 -7.19 3.99 3.95
C LEU A 148 -6.32 3.86 5.22
N GLU A 149 -5.05 4.26 5.16
CA GLU A 149 -4.17 4.19 6.35
C GLU A 149 -4.55 5.22 7.42
N GLU A 150 -5.03 6.40 7.02
CA GLU A 150 -5.50 7.44 7.92
C GLU A 150 -6.78 6.98 8.64
N ALA A 151 -7.76 6.45 7.89
CA ALA A 151 -9.01 5.94 8.43
C ALA A 151 -8.81 4.75 9.38
N ARG A 152 -7.79 3.91 9.12
CA ARG A 152 -7.46 2.75 9.97
C ARG A 152 -6.81 3.10 11.30
N ASN A 153 -6.06 4.20 11.35
CA ASN A 153 -5.35 4.64 12.55
C ASN A 153 -6.13 5.67 13.37
N LEU A 154 -7.33 6.05 12.93
CA LEU A 154 -8.19 7.03 13.59
C LEU A 154 -8.60 6.55 14.99
N GLN A 155 -8.37 7.38 16.00
CA GLN A 155 -8.79 7.13 17.37
C GLN A 155 -9.95 8.03 17.79
N VAL A 156 -10.66 7.66 18.86
CA VAL A 156 -11.78 8.47 19.38
C VAL A 156 -11.31 9.85 19.85
N GLY A 157 -10.07 9.95 20.37
CA GLY A 157 -9.47 11.21 20.81
C GLY A 157 -9.14 12.19 19.68
N ASP A 158 -9.10 11.72 18.44
CA ASP A 158 -8.84 12.54 17.25
C ASP A 158 -10.10 13.27 16.76
N ILE A 159 -11.26 12.97 17.35
CA ILE A 159 -12.56 13.46 16.95
C ILE A 159 -12.98 14.66 17.80
N ASP A 160 -12.93 15.86 17.21
CA ASP A 160 -13.51 17.05 17.83
C ASP A 160 -15.00 17.15 17.45
N SER A 161 -15.84 16.61 18.33
CA SER A 161 -17.30 16.63 18.16
C SER A 161 -17.91 18.03 18.27
N GLN A 162 -17.24 18.99 18.91
CA GLN A 162 -17.74 20.36 19.05
C GLN A 162 -17.49 21.16 17.77
N ARG A 163 -16.34 20.96 17.14
CA ARG A 163 -15.96 21.67 15.90
C ARG A 163 -16.30 20.90 14.62
N MET A 164 -16.80 19.67 14.73
CA MET A 164 -17.06 18.77 13.59
C MET A 164 -15.80 18.59 12.71
N SER A 165 -14.63 18.52 13.35
CA SER A 165 -13.32 18.40 12.71
C SER A 165 -12.63 17.12 13.16
N LEU A 166 -11.82 16.54 12.28
CA LEU A 166 -10.96 15.39 12.61
C LEU A 166 -9.50 15.79 12.50
N PHE A 167 -8.70 15.33 13.46
CA PHE A 167 -7.24 15.40 13.38
C PHE A 167 -6.72 14.06 12.89
N CYS A 168 -6.25 13.97 11.64
CA CYS A 168 -5.64 12.73 11.14
C CYS A 168 -4.13 12.91 11.00
N THR A 169 -3.36 11.89 11.37
CA THR A 169 -1.91 11.94 11.16
C THR A 169 -1.57 11.52 9.73
N VAL A 170 -1.10 12.46 8.92
CA VAL A 170 -0.66 12.23 7.54
C VAL A 170 0.86 12.19 7.53
N ALA A 171 1.43 11.05 7.12
CA ALA A 171 2.89 10.88 7.01
C ALA A 171 3.69 11.29 8.28
N GLY A 172 3.11 11.09 9.46
CA GLY A 172 3.74 11.43 10.74
C GLY A 172 3.56 12.89 11.19
N ARG A 173 2.78 13.69 10.47
CA ARG A 173 2.37 15.04 10.89
C ARG A 173 0.87 15.08 11.15
N PRO A 174 0.39 15.66 12.26
CA PRO A 174 -1.02 15.87 12.47
C PRO A 174 -1.52 16.91 11.45
N GLU A 175 -2.45 16.51 10.60
CA GLU A 175 -3.12 17.38 9.64
C GLU A 175 -4.60 17.46 10.02
N ARG A 176 -5.15 18.67 10.00
CA ARG A 176 -6.57 18.89 10.28
C ARG A 176 -7.36 18.68 9.00
N VAL A 177 -8.27 17.72 9.03
CA VAL A 177 -9.23 17.52 7.95
C VAL A 177 -10.58 18.02 8.44
N ASP A 178 -10.99 19.16 7.89
CA ASP A 178 -12.34 19.64 8.08
C ASP A 178 -13.28 18.85 7.17
N SER A 179 -14.47 18.52 7.68
CA SER A 179 -15.47 17.81 6.89
C SER A 179 -15.75 18.59 5.61
N MET A 180 -15.82 17.92 4.46
CA MET A 180 -16.47 18.52 3.31
C MET A 180 -17.88 18.95 3.76
N ARG A 181 -18.26 20.20 3.45
CA ARG A 181 -19.53 20.86 3.83
C ARG A 181 -20.81 20.18 3.26
N SER A 182 -20.87 18.86 3.13
CA SER A 182 -22.09 18.10 2.79
C SER A 182 -22.85 17.72 4.07
N HIS A 183 -23.27 18.75 4.81
CA HIS A 183 -23.75 18.65 6.19
C HIS A 183 -25.25 18.32 6.35
N ARG A 184 -25.90 17.59 5.43
CA ARG A 184 -27.36 17.30 5.55
C ARG A 184 -27.77 15.83 5.48
N THR A 185 -26.94 14.93 4.98
CA THR A 185 -27.39 13.55 4.67
C THR A 185 -27.10 12.57 5.80
N HIS A 186 -25.93 12.67 6.44
CA HIS A 186 -25.46 11.68 7.44
C HIS A 186 -26.25 11.72 8.76
N ARG A 187 -26.52 12.92 9.30
CA ARG A 187 -27.28 13.07 10.55
C ARG A 187 -28.73 12.57 10.39
N ARG A 188 -29.33 12.80 9.21
CA ARG A 188 -30.67 12.29 8.85
C ARG A 188 -30.69 10.77 8.66
N TYR A 189 -29.63 10.17 8.11
CA TYR A 189 -29.55 8.72 7.94
C TYR A 189 -29.49 7.99 9.30
N HIS A 190 -28.61 8.42 10.21
CA HIS A 190 -28.54 7.83 11.55
C HIS A 190 -29.82 8.04 12.37
N LEU A 191 -30.46 9.21 12.28
CA LEU A 191 -31.75 9.45 12.95
C LEU A 191 -32.88 8.58 12.36
N ARG A 192 -32.90 8.34 11.04
CA ARG A 192 -33.92 7.49 10.39
C ARG A 192 -33.72 6.00 10.71
N ARG A 193 -32.47 5.52 10.79
CA ARG A 193 -32.17 4.12 11.11
C ARG A 193 -32.50 3.79 12.57
N ARG A 194 -32.08 4.66 13.51
CA ARG A 194 -32.40 4.51 14.93
C ARG A 194 -33.92 4.59 15.21
N ALA A 195 -34.64 5.45 14.46
CA ALA A 195 -36.10 5.50 14.53
C ALA A 195 -36.77 4.22 14.00
N ARG A 196 -36.24 3.60 12.94
CA ARG A 196 -36.75 2.32 12.41
C ARG A 196 -36.49 1.16 13.36
N GLU A 197 -35.30 1.08 13.92
CA GLU A 197 -34.94 0.04 14.90
C GLU A 197 -35.80 0.13 16.17
N LEU A 198 -36.06 1.34 16.68
CA LEU A 198 -36.94 1.57 17.84
C LEU A 198 -38.43 1.27 17.55
N LEU A 199 -38.90 1.51 16.32
CA LEU A 199 -40.28 1.18 15.92
C LEU A 199 -40.47 -0.33 15.71
N THR A 200 -39.41 -1.07 15.35
CA THR A 200 -39.49 -2.52 15.10
C THR A 200 -39.29 -3.34 16.40
N SER A 201 -38.72 -2.75 17.44
CA SER A 201 -38.59 -3.36 18.79
C SER A 201 -39.77 -3.07 19.73
N ALA A 202 -40.75 -2.29 19.28
CA ALA A 202 -41.93 -1.89 20.05
C ALA A 202 -43.25 -2.50 19.52
N SER A 203 -43.14 -3.49 18.62
CA SER A 203 -44.25 -4.36 18.15
C SER A 203 -43.94 -5.81 18.52
#